data_AF-X0BIS3-F1
#
_entry.id   AF-X0BIS3-F1
#
_cell.length_a   1.000
_cell.length_b   1.000
_cell.length_c   1.000
_cell.angle_alpha   90.00
_cell.angle_beta   90.00
_cell.angle_gamma   90.00
#
_symmetry.space_group_name_H-M   'P 1'
#
loop_
_entity.id
_entity.type
_entity.pdbx_description
1 polymer ?
#
loop_
_entity_poly.entity_id
_entity_poly.type
_entity_poly.pdbx_seq_one_letter_code
_entity_poly.pdbx_strand_id
1 'polypeptide(L)'
;MSGTDQKTISARLSEKNGIKDNCDDNHQNRGGVPAARREVKLRSVSRKPKRFRVKPAVAPKTQQAREYHNNVEKQYRTRLKLRFEKLLTVLQASRREDERPGEAKSLGTNDCFSRRDVLDTARQRILSLEEENKRLSYKIDELSRL
;
A
#
# COMPACT_ATOMS: atom_id res chain seq x y z
N MET A 1 -28.95 -40.81 30.47
CA MET A 1 -27.49 -40.63 30.32
C MET A 1 -27.28 -39.91 28.98
N SER A 2 -27.71 -38.65 28.91
CA SER A 2 -26.88 -37.45 28.92
C SER A 2 -26.06 -37.29 27.63
N GLY A 3 -26.64 -36.56 26.69
CA GLY A 3 -25.98 -36.11 25.47
C GLY A 3 -24.83 -35.16 25.79
N THR A 4 -23.80 -35.20 24.95
CA THR A 4 -22.59 -34.40 25.04
C THR A 4 -22.84 -33.02 24.44
N ASP A 5 -22.85 -31.99 25.29
CA ASP A 5 -22.94 -30.59 24.93
C ASP A 5 -21.62 -30.07 24.31
N GLN A 6 -21.68 -29.53 23.10
CA GLN A 6 -20.56 -28.88 22.41
C GLN A 6 -20.26 -27.47 22.94
N LYS A 7 -20.13 -27.30 24.27
CA LYS A 7 -19.87 -26.00 24.90
C LYS A 7 -18.54 -25.97 25.65
N THR A 8 -17.42 -26.31 25.01
CA THR A 8 -16.10 -26.11 25.64
C THR A 8 -14.93 -26.03 24.65
N ILE A 9 -15.00 -25.22 23.58
CA ILE A 9 -13.78 -24.85 22.81
C ILE A 9 -13.87 -23.41 22.31
N SER A 10 -13.87 -22.45 23.22
CA SER A 10 -13.56 -21.04 22.91
C SER A 10 -12.97 -20.38 24.14
N ALA A 11 -11.89 -20.97 24.64
CA ALA A 11 -10.98 -20.32 25.55
C ALA A 11 -9.59 -20.87 25.26
N ARG A 12 -8.63 -19.96 25.08
CA ARG A 12 -7.20 -20.18 24.83
C ARG A 12 -6.83 -20.32 23.36
N LEU A 13 -6.53 -19.19 22.73
CA LEU A 13 -5.16 -18.82 22.38
C LEU A 13 -5.10 -17.36 21.91
N SER A 14 -3.98 -16.71 22.22
CA SER A 14 -3.59 -15.35 21.86
C SER A 14 -3.99 -14.22 22.83
N GLU A 15 -3.38 -14.28 24.01
CA GLU A 15 -2.78 -13.09 24.60
C GLU A 15 -1.83 -12.39 23.61
N LYS A 16 -1.52 -11.12 23.95
CA LYS A 16 -0.45 -10.28 23.41
C LYS A 16 -0.87 -9.31 22.30
N ASN A 17 -1.32 -8.13 22.71
CA ASN A 17 -0.61 -6.85 22.48
C ASN A 17 -1.47 -5.69 23.01
N GLY A 18 -1.19 -5.27 24.25
CA GLY A 18 -1.68 -4.00 24.76
C GLY A 18 -0.88 -2.87 24.13
N ILE A 19 -1.56 -1.98 23.40
CA ILE A 19 -0.99 -0.72 22.94
C ILE A 19 -1.65 0.37 23.80
N LYS A 20 -0.88 0.83 24.79
CA LYS A 20 -1.20 1.96 25.64
C LYS A 20 -0.61 3.19 24.95
N ASP A 21 -1.43 3.91 24.20
CA ASP A 21 -1.03 5.19 23.61
C ASP A 21 -1.02 6.28 24.70
N ASN A 22 0.03 6.26 25.52
CA ASN A 22 0.41 7.41 26.34
C ASN A 22 1.15 8.40 25.44
N CYS A 23 0.47 9.48 25.05
CA CYS A 23 1.12 10.62 24.41
C CYS A 23 1.48 11.64 25.49
N ASP A 24 2.51 11.34 26.29
CA ASP A 24 3.16 12.31 27.18
C ASP A 24 4.37 12.90 26.44
N ASP A 25 4.15 14.03 25.76
CA ASP A 25 5.24 14.90 25.29
C ASP A 25 4.98 16.31 25.82
N ASN A 26 5.65 16.68 26.92
CA ASN A 26 6.23 18.00 26.99
C ASN A 26 7.40 18.09 27.98
N HIS A 27 8.51 18.61 27.47
CA HIS A 27 9.81 18.75 28.10
C HIS A 27 9.78 19.45 29.47
N GLN A 28 10.30 18.77 30.49
CA GLN A 28 10.79 19.46 31.68
C GLN A 28 12.16 20.08 31.37
N ASN A 29 12.21 21.40 31.33
CA ASN A 29 13.47 22.14 31.32
C ASN A 29 13.85 22.45 32.78
N ARG A 30 14.96 21.87 33.25
CA ARG A 30 15.57 22.14 34.55
C ARG A 30 16.37 23.45 34.48
N GLY A 31 16.12 24.34 35.44
CA GLY A 31 17.13 25.26 36.01
C GLY A 31 17.21 26.67 35.39
N GLY A 32 16.83 27.69 36.18
CA GLY A 32 17.15 29.11 35.92
C GLY A 32 16.32 30.10 36.76
N VAL A 33 17.00 30.78 37.70
CA VAL A 33 16.67 31.92 38.60
C VAL A 33 15.43 32.79 38.25
N PRO A 34 14.65 33.29 39.24
CA PRO A 34 13.35 33.92 38.99
C PRO A 34 13.49 35.39 38.56
N ALA A 35 13.47 35.65 37.25
CA ALA A 35 13.21 36.99 36.74
C ALA A 35 11.69 37.21 36.70
N ALA A 36 11.22 38.28 37.36
CA ALA A 36 9.82 38.66 37.50
C ALA A 36 9.08 38.64 36.15
N ARG A 37 8.35 37.56 35.89
CA ARG A 37 7.50 37.43 34.72
C ARG A 37 6.21 38.20 35.00
N ARG A 38 6.00 39.31 34.30
CA ARG A 38 4.69 39.97 34.24
C ARG A 38 3.68 38.90 33.79
N GLU A 39 2.71 38.59 34.63
CA GLU A 39 1.64 37.64 34.31
C GLU A 39 0.84 38.16 33.12
N VAL A 40 1.16 37.68 31.92
CA VAL A 40 0.34 37.91 30.74
C VAL A 40 -0.88 36.99 30.88
N LYS A 41 -1.99 37.58 31.34
CA LYS A 41 -3.29 36.91 31.41
C LYS A 41 -3.80 36.67 29.97
N LEU A 42 -3.55 35.46 29.46
CA LEU A 42 -4.14 35.01 28.20
C LEU A 42 -5.65 34.85 28.41
N ARG A 43 -6.46 35.25 27.42
CA ARG A 43 -7.92 35.04 27.47
C ARG A 43 -8.21 33.54 27.49
N SER A 44 -8.95 33.07 28.49
CA SER A 44 -9.39 31.69 28.59
C SER A 44 -10.25 31.32 27.37
N VAL A 45 -9.74 30.47 26.49
CA VAL A 45 -10.52 29.93 25.37
C VAL A 45 -11.49 28.88 25.91
N SER A 46 -12.75 28.96 25.52
CA SER A 46 -13.82 28.03 25.91
C SER A 46 -13.46 26.58 25.53
N ARG A 47 -13.12 25.75 26.52
CA ARG A 47 -12.88 24.30 26.36
C ARG A 47 -14.19 23.51 26.35
N LYS A 48 -15.20 23.93 25.59
CA LYS A 48 -16.42 23.13 25.44
C LYS A 48 -16.01 21.80 24.77
N PRO A 49 -16.19 20.64 25.44
CA PRO A 49 -15.77 19.37 24.87
C PRO A 49 -16.49 19.15 23.55
N LYS A 50 -15.73 18.69 22.55
CA LYS A 50 -16.25 18.40 21.22
C LYS A 50 -17.35 17.36 21.37
N ARG A 51 -18.61 17.73 21.11
CA ARG A 51 -19.73 16.78 21.14
C ARG A 51 -19.43 15.68 20.14
N PHE A 52 -19.15 14.48 20.63
CA PHE A 52 -19.06 13.29 19.79
C PHE A 52 -20.44 13.08 19.18
N ARG A 53 -20.58 13.36 17.88
CA ARG A 53 -21.77 12.98 17.14
C ARG A 53 -21.78 11.45 17.09
N VAL A 54 -22.67 10.83 17.86
CA VAL A 54 -22.96 9.40 17.73
C VAL A 54 -23.41 9.19 16.28
N LYS A 55 -22.64 8.41 15.52
CA LYS A 55 -23.06 8.04 14.16
C LYS A 55 -24.39 7.29 14.29
N PRO A 56 -25.44 7.65 13.52
CA PRO A 56 -26.70 6.93 13.57
C PRO A 56 -26.44 5.43 13.34
N ALA A 57 -27.06 4.59 14.16
CA ALA A 57 -26.94 3.15 13.99
C ALA A 57 -27.44 2.77 12.58
N VAL A 58 -26.53 2.20 11.77
CA VAL A 58 -26.85 1.69 10.45
C VAL A 58 -27.59 0.35 10.64
N ALA A 59 -28.73 0.17 9.96
CA ALA A 59 -29.49 -1.07 10.07
C ALA A 59 -28.61 -2.30 9.74
N PRO A 60 -28.71 -3.43 10.46
CA PRO A 60 -27.83 -4.59 10.27
C PRO A 60 -27.77 -5.08 8.81
N LYS A 61 -28.91 -5.08 8.11
CA LYS A 61 -28.99 -5.48 6.69
C LYS A 61 -28.21 -4.53 5.77
N THR A 62 -28.25 -3.21 6.03
CA THR A 62 -27.52 -2.23 5.22
C THR A 62 -26.03 -2.25 5.52
N GLN A 63 -25.64 -2.60 6.75
CA GLN A 63 -24.26 -2.86 7.11
C GLN A 63 -23.71 -4.10 6.38
N GLN A 64 -24.46 -5.21 6.37
CA GLN A 64 -24.08 -6.44 5.67
C GLN A 64 -23.94 -6.22 4.15
N ALA A 65 -24.85 -5.46 3.53
CA ALA A 65 -24.77 -5.14 2.11
C ALA A 65 -23.49 -4.32 1.77
N ARG A 66 -23.11 -3.37 2.64
CA ARG A 66 -21.86 -2.60 2.48
C ARG A 66 -20.63 -3.49 2.60
N GLU A 67 -20.62 -4.39 3.57
CA GLU A 67 -19.50 -5.32 3.78
C GLU A 67 -19.30 -6.25 2.59
N TYR A 68 -20.38 -6.81 2.04
CA TYR A 68 -20.32 -7.63 0.83
C TYR A 68 -19.73 -6.85 -0.35
N HIS A 69 -20.26 -5.64 -0.60
CA HIS A 69 -19.76 -4.78 -1.67
C HIS A 69 -18.26 -4.44 -1.50
N ASN A 70 -17.87 -4.04 -0.28
CA ASN A 70 -16.47 -3.71 0.03
C ASN A 70 -15.54 -4.92 -0.15
N ASN A 71 -16.00 -6.13 0.17
CA ASN A 71 -15.20 -7.34 -0.02
C ASN A 71 -14.96 -7.60 -1.52
N VAL A 72 -16.02 -7.53 -2.33
CA VAL A 72 -15.91 -7.69 -3.80
C VAL A 72 -14.95 -6.66 -4.39
N GLU A 73 -15.07 -5.38 -4.00
CA GLU A 73 -14.18 -4.32 -4.48
C GLU A 73 -12.73 -4.53 -4.01
N LYS A 74 -12.53 -4.98 -2.75
CA LYS A 74 -11.20 -5.31 -2.24
C LYS A 74 -10.56 -6.45 -3.02
N GLN A 75 -11.31 -7.51 -3.32
CA GLN A 75 -10.84 -8.63 -4.14
C GLN A 75 -10.48 -8.16 -5.56
N TYR A 76 -11.32 -7.31 -6.16
CA TYR A 76 -11.04 -6.72 -7.46
C TYR A 76 -9.74 -5.92 -7.45
N ARG A 77 -9.56 -5.00 -6.49
CA ARG A 77 -8.33 -4.20 -6.35
C ARG A 77 -7.10 -5.05 -6.10
N THR A 78 -7.24 -6.13 -5.31
CA THR A 78 -6.14 -7.06 -5.03
C THR A 78 -5.72 -7.79 -6.31
N ARG A 79 -6.68 -8.33 -7.07
CA ARG A 79 -6.41 -8.97 -8.37
C ARG A 79 -5.79 -7.99 -9.36
N LEU A 80 -6.27 -6.76 -9.41
CA LEU A 80 -5.73 -5.72 -10.28
C LEU A 80 -4.28 -5.39 -9.91
N LYS A 81 -3.99 -5.21 -8.61
CA LYS A 81 -2.62 -4.98 -8.13
C LYS A 81 -1.69 -6.12 -8.56
N LEU A 82 -2.09 -7.37 -8.37
CA LEU A 82 -1.27 -8.53 -8.77
C LEU A 82 -0.92 -8.53 -10.26
N ARG A 83 -1.84 -8.09 -11.13
CA ARG A 83 -1.56 -7.98 -12.58
C ARG A 83 -0.48 -6.94 -12.88
N PHE A 84 -0.50 -5.80 -12.18
CA PHE A 84 0.55 -4.78 -12.31
C PHE A 84 1.92 -5.28 -11.83
N GLU A 85 1.98 -5.98 -10.70
CA GLU A 85 3.25 -6.55 -10.20
C GLU A 85 3.84 -7.56 -11.18
N LYS A 86 2.99 -8.42 -11.76
CA LYS A 86 3.42 -9.38 -12.80
C LYS A 86 3.95 -8.66 -14.05
N LEU A 87 3.23 -7.65 -14.53
CA LEU A 87 3.67 -6.87 -15.68
C LEU A 87 5.01 -6.19 -15.40
N LEU A 88 5.16 -5.56 -14.22
CA LEU A 88 6.41 -4.92 -13.82
C LEU A 88 7.58 -5.91 -13.79
N THR A 89 7.37 -7.12 -13.26
CA THR A 89 8.38 -8.18 -13.23
C THR A 89 8.85 -8.53 -14.65
N VAL A 90 7.92 -8.68 -15.60
CA VAL A 90 8.26 -8.97 -17.01
C VAL A 90 9.06 -7.84 -17.64
N LEU A 91 8.70 -6.58 -17.39
CA LEU A 91 9.42 -5.42 -17.94
C LEU A 91 10.84 -5.32 -17.36
N GLN A 92 11.00 -5.55 -16.06
CA GLN A 92 12.30 -5.56 -15.41
C GLN A 92 13.19 -6.70 -15.92
N ALA A 93 12.63 -7.90 -16.10
CA ALA A 93 13.35 -9.03 -16.68
C ALA A 93 13.79 -8.72 -18.11
N SER A 94 12.89 -8.18 -18.93
CA SER A 94 13.19 -7.82 -20.31
C SER A 94 14.31 -6.78 -20.43
N ARG A 95 14.38 -5.81 -19.51
CA ARG A 95 15.45 -4.80 -19.51
C ARG A 95 16.82 -5.42 -19.21
N ARG A 96 16.87 -6.43 -18.33
CA ARG A 96 18.13 -7.11 -17.96
C ARG A 96 18.70 -7.93 -19.11
N GLU A 97 17.85 -8.48 -19.97
CA GLU A 97 18.29 -9.21 -21.17
C GLU A 97 18.88 -8.29 -22.25
N ASP A 98 18.34 -7.06 -22.37
CA ASP A 98 18.85 -6.06 -23.32
C ASP A 98 20.20 -5.45 -22.85
N GLU A 99 20.45 -5.37 -21.54
CA GLU A 99 21.72 -4.89 -20.97
C GLU A 99 22.81 -5.98 -21.07
N ARG A 100 23.77 -5.80 -21.98
CA ARG A 100 24.93 -6.71 -22.14
C ARG A 100 25.66 -6.96 -20.79
N PRO A 101 26.29 -8.14 -20.58
CA PRO A 101 26.86 -8.59 -19.30
C PRO A 101 27.98 -7.75 -18.65
N GLY A 102 28.28 -6.54 -19.14
CA GLY A 102 29.36 -5.68 -18.65
C GLY A 102 28.92 -4.35 -18.04
N GLU A 103 27.66 -3.95 -18.20
CA GLU A 103 27.15 -2.68 -17.68
C GLU A 103 26.03 -2.92 -16.67
N ALA A 104 26.35 -3.67 -15.61
CA ALA A 104 25.48 -3.80 -14.45
C ALA A 104 25.43 -2.44 -13.72
N LYS A 105 24.66 -1.48 -14.27
CA LYS A 105 24.12 -0.38 -13.49
C LYS A 105 23.29 -1.05 -12.41
N SER A 106 23.84 -1.12 -11.20
CA SER A 106 23.20 -1.71 -10.04
C SER A 106 21.77 -1.18 -9.99
N LEU A 107 20.82 -2.01 -10.41
CA LEU A 107 19.42 -1.66 -10.45
C LEU A 107 19.06 -1.44 -8.99
N GLY A 108 19.02 -0.16 -8.58
CA GLY A 108 18.61 0.24 -7.26
C GLY A 108 17.32 -0.49 -7.00
N THR A 109 17.33 -1.34 -5.98
CA THR A 109 16.33 -2.36 -5.67
C THR A 109 14.94 -1.80 -5.35
N ASN A 110 14.66 -0.54 -5.69
CA ASN A 110 13.45 0.20 -5.39
C ASN A 110 13.17 1.27 -6.47
N ASP A 111 13.26 0.93 -7.76
CA ASP A 111 12.60 1.75 -8.77
C ASP A 111 11.09 1.69 -8.47
N CYS A 112 10.61 2.71 -7.75
CA CYS A 112 9.21 2.85 -7.38
C CYS A 112 8.40 3.20 -8.63
N PHE A 113 7.95 2.19 -9.38
CA PHE A 113 7.09 2.41 -10.54
C PHE A 113 5.68 2.79 -10.11
N SER A 114 5.18 3.93 -10.61
CA SER A 114 3.75 4.20 -10.52
C SER A 114 2.98 3.32 -11.51
N ARG A 115 1.67 3.14 -11.28
CA ARG A 115 0.82 2.38 -12.22
C ARG A 115 0.85 2.95 -13.63
N ARG A 116 0.99 4.28 -13.77
CA ARG A 116 1.10 4.94 -15.06
C ARG A 116 2.42 4.56 -15.72
N ASP A 117 3.52 4.64 -14.99
CA ASP A 117 4.84 4.32 -15.51
C ASP A 117 4.92 2.87 -15.99
N VAL A 118 4.36 1.92 -15.23
CA VAL A 118 4.29 0.51 -15.66
C VAL A 118 3.59 0.38 -17.02
N LEU A 119 2.48 1.09 -17.24
CA LEU A 119 1.77 1.04 -18.52
C LEU A 119 2.54 1.75 -19.64
N ASP A 120 3.16 2.88 -19.34
CA ASP A 120 3.91 3.67 -20.31
C ASP A 120 5.14 2.87 -20.79
N THR A 121 5.89 2.29 -19.85
CA THR A 121 7.01 1.38 -20.15
C THR A 121 6.55 0.13 -20.92
N ALA A 122 5.42 -0.46 -20.56
CA ALA A 122 4.87 -1.60 -21.30
C ALA A 122 4.57 -1.26 -22.76
N ARG A 123 3.97 -0.09 -23.01
CA ARG A 123 3.67 0.37 -24.38
C ARG A 123 4.97 0.57 -25.18
N GLN A 124 5.96 1.23 -24.58
CA GLN A 124 7.25 1.41 -25.24
C GLN A 124 7.94 0.09 -25.57
N ARG A 125 7.89 -0.91 -24.66
CA ARG A 125 8.49 -2.21 -24.91
C ARG A 125 7.80 -2.96 -26.05
N ILE A 126 6.47 -2.92 -26.13
CA ILE A 126 5.73 -3.55 -27.24
C ILE A 126 6.16 -2.93 -28.57
N LEU A 127 6.20 -1.60 -28.67
CA LEU A 127 6.62 -0.92 -29.89
C LEU A 127 8.05 -1.28 -30.33
N SER A 128 8.99 -1.32 -29.37
CA SER A 128 10.37 -1.76 -29.64
C SER A 128 10.42 -3.18 -30.19
N LEU A 129 9.69 -4.11 -29.56
CA LEU A 129 9.65 -5.51 -29.99
C LEU A 129 8.99 -5.68 -31.36
N GLU A 130 7.96 -4.90 -31.68
CA GLU A 130 7.32 -4.91 -33.00
C GLU A 130 8.27 -4.42 -34.09
N GLU A 131 9.04 -3.36 -33.84
CA GLU A 131 10.06 -2.85 -34.77
C GLU A 131 11.19 -3.86 -34.97
N GLU A 132 11.70 -4.44 -33.89
CA GLU A 132 12.74 -5.47 -33.93
C GLU A 132 12.27 -6.70 -34.70
N ASN A 133 11.05 -7.19 -34.43
CA ASN A 133 10.45 -8.30 -35.17
C ASN A 133 10.35 -7.98 -36.66
N LYS A 134 9.88 -6.79 -37.03
CA LYS A 134 9.80 -6.37 -38.43
C LYS A 134 11.17 -6.38 -39.10
N ARG A 135 12.20 -5.86 -38.42
CA ARG A 135 13.59 -5.87 -38.91
C ARG A 135 14.11 -7.30 -39.10
N LEU A 136 13.85 -8.19 -38.14
CA LEU A 136 14.27 -9.59 -38.22
C LEU A 136 13.54 -10.33 -39.35
N SER A 137 12.25 -10.09 -39.54
CA SER A 137 11.49 -10.65 -40.66
C SER A 137 12.07 -10.24 -42.01
N TYR A 138 12.39 -8.95 -42.21
CA TYR A 138 13.05 -8.52 -43.45
C TYR A 138 14.39 -9.22 -43.69
N LYS A 139 15.19 -9.40 -42.64
CA LYS A 139 16.47 -10.09 -42.74
C LYS A 139 16.31 -11.57 -43.08
N ILE A 140 15.31 -12.24 -42.51
CA ILE A 140 14.99 -13.64 -42.84
C ILE A 140 14.56 -13.75 -44.30
N ASP A 141 13.70 -12.86 -44.78
CA ASP A 141 13.24 -12.86 -46.17
C ASP A 141 14.38 -12.62 -47.15
N GLU A 142 15.31 -11.72 -46.82
CA GLU A 142 16.52 -11.46 -47.61
C GLU A 142 17.41 -12.70 -47.69
N LEU A 143 17.71 -13.33 -46.54
CA LEU A 143 18.53 -14.54 -46.48
C LEU A 143 17.86 -15.75 -47.13
N SER A 144 16.53 -15.83 -47.11
CA SER A 144 15.77 -16.94 -47.73
C SER A 144 15.70 -16.82 -49.25
N ARG A 145 16.08 -15.68 -49.82
CA ARG A 145 16.14 -15.44 -51.27
C ARG A 145 17.53 -15.70 -51.86
N LEU A 146 18.54 -15.94 -51.02
CA LEU A 146 19.89 -16.36 -51.39
C LEU A 146 19.98 -17.89 -51.46
#